data_AF-A0A804QJY2-F1
#
_entry.id   AF-A0A804QJY2-F1
#
_cell.length_a   1.000
_cell.length_b   1.000
_cell.length_c   1.000
_cell.angle_alpha   90.00
_cell.angle_beta   90.00
_cell.angle_gamma   90.00
#
_symmetry.space_group_name_H-M   'P 1'
#
loop_
_entity.id
_entity.type
_entity.pdbx_description
1 polymer ?
#
loop_
_entity_poly.entity_id
_entity_poly.type
_entity_poly.pdbx_seq_one_letter_code
_entity_poly.pdbx_strand_id
1 'polypeptide(L)'
;METIDHLLVSYVFARNYWFKLLTKAVELMLVDALIEANDYLGISLHAHDPEDFWKLDDTIIKTIETAPNNELKKAKEIIQRIRRRELYKIHHHLIPYSYLVSTNMRNGVNLPNLRNGPMMHHHILDGFCNQYSVPKDKLEHFKNITAQDIVCSQKSSEVLLKEEDVAVSNVKIDLTRGKDNPLESIKFFKDFGCDEKFPITDDRVSHLLPAYNEDRIVRVYAKKPELVDVVSEAFENLQMRMYGEKTQVHETPKRKRIRSN
;
A
#
# COMPACT_ATOMS: atom_id res chain seq x y z
N MET A 1 15.08 23.81 9.17
CA MET A 1 14.05 23.04 9.91
C MET A 1 12.86 22.77 9.00
N GLU A 2 12.29 23.82 8.37
CA GLU A 2 11.16 23.69 7.43
C GLU A 2 11.34 22.64 6.32
N THR A 3 12.52 22.52 5.70
CA THR A 3 12.77 21.51 4.66
C THR A 3 12.64 20.06 5.16
N ILE A 4 13.06 19.80 6.41
CA ILE A 4 12.94 18.47 7.04
C ILE A 4 11.46 18.19 7.33
N ASP A 5 10.73 19.19 7.82
CA ASP A 5 9.30 19.08 8.10
C ASP A 5 8.51 18.84 6.81
N HIS A 6 8.86 19.51 5.70
CA HIS A 6 8.25 19.25 4.39
C HIS A 6 8.45 17.82 3.91
N LEU A 7 9.67 17.28 4.00
CA LEU A 7 9.97 15.89 3.64
C LEU A 7 9.17 14.90 4.50
N LEU A 8 9.08 15.17 5.81
CA LEU A 8 8.29 14.38 6.75
C LEU A 8 6.80 14.43 6.44
N VAL A 9 6.25 15.62 6.17
CA VAL A 9 4.84 15.79 5.82
C VAL A 9 4.52 15.03 4.54
N SER A 10 5.34 15.14 3.49
CA SER A 10 5.16 14.38 2.25
C SER A 10 5.20 12.87 2.49
N TYR A 11 6.14 12.38 3.30
CA TYR A 11 6.25 10.97 3.65
C TYR A 11 5.03 10.46 4.43
N VAL A 12 4.64 11.18 5.49
CA VAL A 12 3.47 10.87 6.33
C VAL A 12 2.20 10.90 5.49
N PHE A 13 2.07 11.86 4.56
CA PHE A 13 0.92 11.97 3.68
C PHE A 13 0.86 10.82 2.67
N ALA A 14 1.99 10.46 2.06
CA ALA A 14 2.08 9.33 1.14
C ALA A 14 1.70 8.02 1.85
N ARG A 15 2.27 7.78 3.04
CA ARG A 15 2.03 6.60 3.85
C ARG A 15 0.59 6.49 4.35
N ASN A 16 0.03 7.58 4.83
CA ASN A 16 -1.28 7.56 5.48
C ASN A 16 -2.45 7.85 4.57
N TYR A 17 -2.28 8.52 3.42
CA TYR A 17 -3.40 8.99 2.59
C TYR A 17 -3.33 8.52 1.14
N TRP A 18 -2.23 8.77 0.43
CA TRP A 18 -2.13 8.42 -1.00
C TRP A 18 -2.18 6.91 -1.21
N PHE A 19 -1.38 6.18 -0.43
CA PHE A 19 -1.35 4.74 -0.54
C PHE A 19 -2.31 4.08 0.45
N LYS A 20 -3.55 4.55 0.61
CA LYS A 20 -4.56 3.81 1.40
C LYS A 20 -5.05 2.56 0.66
N LEU A 21 -5.37 1.51 1.42
CA LEU A 21 -5.82 0.22 0.88
C LEU A 21 -7.01 0.35 -0.09
N LEU A 22 -8.02 1.13 0.29
CA LEU A 22 -9.22 1.34 -0.52
C LEU A 22 -8.96 2.22 -1.75
N THR A 23 -8.11 3.23 -1.63
CA THR A 23 -7.71 4.09 -2.76
C THR A 23 -7.04 3.24 -3.83
N LYS A 24 -6.07 2.42 -3.41
CA LYS A 24 -5.35 1.53 -4.33
C LYS A 24 -6.24 0.48 -4.98
N ALA A 25 -7.25 -0.04 -4.26
CA ALA A 25 -8.24 -0.92 -4.86
C ALA A 25 -9.03 -0.24 -5.99
N VAL A 26 -9.46 1.01 -5.79
CA VAL A 26 -10.16 1.79 -6.83
C VAL A 26 -9.24 2.08 -8.01
N GLU A 27 -7.99 2.49 -7.77
CA GLU A 27 -7.00 2.73 -8.83
C GLU A 27 -6.77 1.48 -9.70
N LEU A 28 -6.59 0.31 -9.06
CA LEU A 28 -6.40 -0.96 -9.78
C LEU A 28 -7.63 -1.32 -10.62
N MET A 29 -8.84 -1.11 -10.08
CA MET A 29 -10.07 -1.32 -10.83
C MET A 29 -10.21 -0.36 -12.01
N LEU A 30 -9.83 0.92 -11.84
CA LEU A 30 -9.86 1.89 -12.94
C LEU A 30 -8.87 1.49 -14.04
N VAL A 31 -7.66 1.05 -13.68
CA VAL A 31 -6.69 0.52 -14.65
C VAL A 31 -7.25 -0.67 -15.41
N ASP A 32 -7.85 -1.65 -14.71
CA ASP A 32 -8.47 -2.81 -15.37
C ASP A 32 -9.62 -2.39 -16.31
N ALA A 33 -10.43 -1.41 -15.92
CA ALA A 33 -11.48 -0.87 -16.78
C ALA A 33 -10.93 -0.18 -18.03
N LEU A 34 -9.83 0.59 -17.90
CA LEU A 34 -9.18 1.26 -19.02
C LEU A 34 -8.50 0.25 -19.96
N ILE A 35 -7.90 -0.81 -19.44
CA ILE A 35 -7.33 -1.90 -20.25
C ILE A 35 -8.41 -2.57 -21.09
N GLU A 36 -9.55 -2.94 -20.48
CA GLU A 36 -10.68 -3.56 -21.19
C GLU A 36 -11.33 -2.60 -22.21
N ALA A 37 -11.20 -1.29 -22.01
CA ALA A 37 -11.69 -0.28 -22.96
C ALA A 37 -10.70 0.08 -24.07
N ASN A 38 -9.41 -0.26 -23.91
CA ASN A 38 -8.34 0.22 -24.78
C ASN A 38 -8.48 -0.27 -26.22
N ASP A 39 -8.88 -1.52 -26.44
CA ASP A 39 -9.06 -2.09 -27.79
C ASP A 39 -10.10 -1.33 -28.61
N TYR A 40 -11.08 -0.72 -27.93
CA TYR A 40 -12.14 0.06 -28.57
C TYR A 40 -11.84 1.56 -28.63
N LEU A 41 -11.31 2.13 -27.54
CA LEU A 41 -11.09 3.58 -27.42
C LEU A 41 -9.70 4.03 -27.88
N GLY A 42 -8.76 3.11 -28.13
CA GLY A 42 -7.41 3.46 -28.55
C GLY A 42 -6.64 4.30 -27.53
N ILE A 43 -6.94 4.16 -26.23
CA ILE A 43 -6.47 5.05 -25.15
C ILE A 43 -4.94 5.21 -25.17
N SER A 44 -4.24 4.10 -25.30
CA SER A 44 -2.77 4.07 -25.35
C SER A 44 -2.18 4.79 -26.56
N LEU A 45 -2.90 4.86 -27.69
CA LEU A 45 -2.45 5.56 -28.89
C LEU A 45 -2.41 7.08 -28.67
N HIS A 46 -3.35 7.62 -27.90
CA HIS A 46 -3.44 9.04 -27.60
C HIS A 46 -2.27 9.55 -26.74
N ALA A 47 -1.54 8.65 -26.06
CA ALA A 47 -0.41 9.03 -25.20
C ALA A 47 0.83 9.49 -25.98
N HIS A 48 0.91 9.18 -27.27
CA HIS A 48 2.09 9.45 -28.09
C HIS A 48 1.97 10.71 -28.96
N ASP A 49 0.79 11.34 -29.01
CA ASP A 49 0.53 12.54 -29.78
C ASP A 49 -0.03 13.65 -28.87
N PRO A 50 0.66 14.81 -28.74
CA PRO A 50 0.14 15.95 -27.99
C PRO A 50 -1.27 16.40 -28.39
N GLU A 51 -1.66 16.28 -29.66
CA GLU A 51 -2.98 16.69 -30.16
C GLU A 51 -4.12 15.80 -29.68
N ASP A 52 -3.82 14.56 -29.29
CA ASP A 52 -4.79 13.63 -28.72
C ASP A 52 -4.62 13.48 -27.21
N PHE A 53 -3.40 13.62 -26.69
CA PHE A 53 -3.12 13.52 -25.26
C PHE A 53 -3.86 14.57 -24.44
N TRP A 54 -3.98 15.81 -24.92
CA TRP A 54 -4.68 16.86 -24.17
C TRP A 54 -6.18 16.57 -24.00
N LYS A 55 -6.76 15.72 -24.86
CA LYS A 55 -8.17 15.29 -24.78
C LYS A 55 -8.35 14.15 -23.79
N LEU A 56 -7.27 13.52 -23.32
CA LEU A 56 -7.31 12.44 -22.35
C LEU A 56 -7.47 13.02 -20.94
N ASP A 57 -8.71 13.06 -20.48
CA ASP A 57 -9.07 13.52 -19.14
C ASP A 57 -10.05 12.55 -18.45
N ASP A 58 -10.53 12.92 -17.26
CA ASP A 58 -11.44 12.11 -16.45
C ASP A 58 -12.79 11.85 -17.13
N THR A 59 -13.13 12.57 -18.21
CA THR A 59 -14.36 12.31 -18.98
C THR A 59 -14.33 10.94 -19.64
N ILE A 60 -13.17 10.31 -19.81
CA ILE A 60 -13.04 8.95 -20.33
C ILE A 60 -13.89 7.93 -19.55
N ILE A 61 -14.00 8.11 -18.23
CA ILE A 61 -14.84 7.26 -17.38
C ILE A 61 -16.31 7.43 -17.76
N LYS A 62 -16.74 8.67 -18.00
CA LYS A 62 -18.11 8.96 -18.42
C LYS A 62 -18.38 8.40 -19.82
N THR A 63 -17.42 8.53 -20.74
CA THR A 63 -17.47 7.96 -22.08
C THR A 63 -17.69 6.45 -22.05
N ILE A 64 -16.93 5.72 -21.21
CA ILE A 64 -17.13 4.28 -21.02
C ILE A 64 -18.52 3.99 -20.45
N GLU A 65 -18.95 4.72 -19.42
CA GLU A 65 -20.26 4.54 -18.77
C GLU A 65 -21.44 4.74 -19.74
N THR A 66 -21.39 5.73 -20.62
CA THR A 66 -22.52 6.14 -21.47
C THR A 66 -22.51 5.55 -22.87
N ALA A 67 -21.42 4.90 -23.31
CA ALA A 67 -21.35 4.32 -24.64
C ALA A 67 -22.53 3.34 -24.86
N PRO A 68 -23.17 3.29 -26.05
CA PRO A 68 -24.26 2.35 -26.31
C PRO A 68 -23.76 0.92 -26.60
N ASN A 69 -22.47 0.77 -26.86
CA ASN A 69 -21.88 -0.42 -27.48
C ASN A 69 -21.53 -1.54 -26.48
N ASN A 70 -21.55 -2.79 -26.95
CA ASN A 70 -21.31 -4.00 -26.15
C ASN A 70 -19.80 -4.27 -25.95
N GLU A 71 -18.96 -3.69 -26.79
CA GLU A 71 -17.50 -3.77 -26.78
C GLU A 71 -16.92 -3.25 -25.45
N LEU A 72 -17.58 -2.24 -24.87
CA LEU A 72 -17.20 -1.66 -23.56
C LEU A 72 -17.91 -2.31 -22.37
N LYS A 73 -18.60 -3.44 -22.56
CA LYS A 73 -19.41 -4.07 -21.49
C LYS A 73 -18.59 -4.41 -20.25
N LYS A 74 -17.42 -5.04 -20.42
CA LYS A 74 -16.55 -5.41 -19.29
C LYS A 74 -16.03 -4.18 -18.53
N ALA A 75 -15.55 -3.17 -19.26
CA ALA A 75 -15.09 -1.92 -18.67
C ALA A 75 -16.21 -1.21 -17.88
N LYS A 76 -17.44 -1.17 -18.43
CA LYS A 76 -18.63 -0.66 -17.74
C LYS A 76 -18.95 -1.44 -16.48
N GLU A 77 -18.90 -2.77 -16.51
CA GLU A 77 -19.16 -3.60 -15.34
C GLU A 77 -18.17 -3.29 -14.20
N ILE A 78 -16.89 -3.09 -14.51
CA ILE A 78 -15.88 -2.71 -13.51
C ILE A 78 -16.18 -1.32 -12.93
N ILE A 79 -16.50 -0.33 -13.77
CA ILE A 79 -16.85 1.02 -13.30
C ILE A 79 -18.13 0.99 -12.44
N GLN A 80 -19.14 0.22 -12.84
CA GLN A 80 -20.36 0.04 -12.05
C GLN A 80 -20.07 -0.58 -10.68
N ARG A 81 -19.17 -1.56 -10.59
CA ARG A 81 -18.70 -2.10 -9.30
C ARG A 81 -18.05 -1.03 -8.44
N ILE A 82 -17.23 -0.14 -9.02
CA ILE A 82 -16.66 1.01 -8.29
C ILE A 82 -17.78 1.89 -7.73
N ARG A 83 -18.78 2.26 -8.55
CA ARG A 83 -19.93 3.09 -8.14
C ARG A 83 -20.76 2.44 -7.02
N ARG A 84 -20.94 1.12 -7.07
CA ARG A 84 -21.63 0.32 -6.03
C ARG A 84 -20.77 0.00 -4.81
N ARG A 85 -19.50 0.43 -4.80
CA ARG A 85 -18.52 0.11 -3.76
C ARG A 85 -18.22 -1.39 -3.62
N GLU A 86 -18.42 -2.16 -4.69
CA GLU A 86 -18.06 -3.57 -4.83
C GLU A 86 -16.58 -3.74 -5.23
N LEU A 87 -15.72 -3.13 -4.40
CA LEU A 87 -14.29 -2.99 -4.67
C LEU A 87 -13.53 -4.31 -4.55
N TYR A 88 -12.34 -4.36 -5.16
CA TYR A 88 -11.37 -5.41 -4.88
C TYR A 88 -11.07 -5.50 -3.38
N LYS A 89 -10.99 -6.73 -2.89
CA LYS A 89 -11.01 -7.03 -1.46
C LYS A 89 -9.66 -7.52 -1.00
N ILE A 90 -9.32 -7.09 0.20
CA ILE A 90 -8.17 -7.58 0.95
C ILE A 90 -8.72 -8.32 2.18
N HIS A 91 -8.09 -9.43 2.55
CA HIS A 91 -8.47 -10.10 3.81
C HIS A 91 -8.10 -9.16 4.96
N HIS A 92 -9.07 -8.85 5.82
CA HIS A 92 -8.91 -8.07 7.04
C HIS A 92 -9.31 -8.95 8.22
N HIS A 93 -8.36 -9.29 9.10
CA HIS A 93 -8.73 -9.92 10.37
C HIS A 93 -9.05 -8.81 11.39
N LEU A 94 -10.33 -8.59 11.69
CA LEU A 94 -10.73 -7.71 12.78
C LEU A 94 -10.14 -8.25 14.10
N ILE A 95 -9.15 -7.55 14.66
CA ILE A 95 -8.65 -7.86 16.01
C ILE A 95 -9.69 -7.36 17.03
N PRO A 96 -10.21 -8.22 17.92
CA PRO A 96 -11.06 -7.77 19.03
C PRO A 96 -10.31 -6.80 19.93
N TYR A 97 -10.97 -5.70 20.34
CA TYR A 97 -10.37 -4.62 21.15
C TYR A 97 -9.66 -5.12 22.41
N SER A 98 -10.10 -6.24 22.99
CA SER A 98 -9.49 -6.87 24.17
C SER A 98 -8.02 -7.27 23.98
N TYR A 99 -7.57 -7.52 22.75
CA TYR A 99 -6.17 -7.89 22.46
C TYR A 99 -5.22 -6.69 22.38
N LEU A 100 -5.72 -5.50 22.00
CA LEU A 100 -4.91 -4.27 21.87
C LEU A 100 -4.43 -3.72 23.22
N VAL A 101 -5.17 -3.99 24.29
CA VAL A 101 -4.78 -3.59 25.65
C VAL A 101 -3.57 -4.40 26.16
N SER A 102 -3.34 -5.60 25.62
CA SER A 102 -2.30 -6.52 26.12
C SER A 102 -0.89 -6.25 25.55
N THR A 103 -0.77 -5.57 24.41
CA THR A 103 0.52 -5.24 23.77
C THR A 103 1.14 -3.96 24.32
N ASN A 104 0.33 -3.05 24.88
CA ASN A 104 0.78 -1.77 25.44
C ASN A 104 1.43 -1.86 26.83
N MET A 105 1.52 -3.06 27.43
CA MET A 105 2.25 -3.24 28.70
C MET A 105 3.70 -3.75 28.54
N ARG A 106 4.20 -4.01 27.33
CA ARG A 106 5.58 -4.51 27.12
C ARG A 106 6.62 -3.44 26.79
N ASN A 107 6.22 -2.30 26.28
CA ASN A 107 7.13 -1.18 26.00
C ASN A 107 6.81 -0.08 27.01
N GLY A 108 7.61 0.03 28.08
CA GLY A 108 7.37 0.86 29.27
C GLY A 108 7.34 2.38 29.06
N VAL A 109 6.54 2.86 28.11
CA VAL A 109 6.22 4.28 27.95
C VAL A 109 4.88 4.53 28.63
N ASN A 110 4.91 5.04 29.86
CA ASN A 110 3.74 5.65 30.48
C ASN A 110 3.45 7.00 29.79
N LEU A 111 2.41 7.06 28.96
CA LEU A 111 1.81 8.34 28.56
C LEU A 111 0.77 8.75 29.62
N PRO A 112 0.74 10.01 30.09
CA PRO A 112 -0.16 10.41 31.16
C PRO A 112 -1.64 10.33 30.73
N ASN A 113 -2.48 10.00 31.72
CA ASN A 113 -3.92 9.85 31.63
C ASN A 113 -4.60 11.06 30.93
N LEU A 114 -4.88 10.96 29.63
CA LEU A 114 -5.90 11.79 28.99
C LEU A 114 -7.27 11.14 29.20
N ARG A 115 -7.95 11.55 30.27
CA ARG A 115 -9.38 11.30 30.44
C ARG A 115 -10.18 12.18 29.48
N ASN A 116 -11.12 11.52 28.79
CA ASN A 116 -12.40 12.04 28.29
C ASN A 116 -12.38 12.94 27.04
N GLY A 117 -12.42 12.30 25.87
CA GLY A 117 -12.92 12.86 24.62
C GLY A 117 -13.08 11.74 23.57
N PRO A 118 -14.10 11.75 22.69
CA PRO A 118 -14.29 10.71 21.67
C PRO A 118 -13.34 11.00 20.49
N MET A 119 -12.04 10.77 20.66
CA MET A 119 -11.12 10.77 19.53
C MET A 119 -11.20 9.43 18.82
N MET A 120 -11.90 9.46 17.68
CA MET A 120 -11.91 8.50 16.58
C MET A 120 -10.79 7.44 16.63
N HIS A 121 -11.16 6.25 17.13
CA HIS A 121 -10.35 5.02 17.12
C HIS A 121 -10.18 4.44 15.69
N HIS A 122 -9.76 5.26 14.72
CA HIS A 122 -9.48 4.80 13.35
C HIS A 122 -8.02 4.38 13.14
N HIS A 123 -7.16 4.56 14.15
CA HIS A 123 -5.71 4.29 14.05
C HIS A 123 -5.27 2.90 14.50
N ILE A 124 -6.21 2.01 14.88
CA ILE A 124 -5.86 0.65 15.35
C ILE A 124 -6.76 -0.40 14.69
N LEU A 125 -6.75 -0.41 13.35
CA LEU A 125 -7.37 -1.46 12.52
C LEU A 125 -6.37 -2.10 11.53
N ASP A 126 -5.07 -1.82 11.66
CA ASP A 126 -4.00 -2.46 10.83
C ASP A 126 -3.67 -3.89 11.31
N GLY A 127 -4.65 -4.57 11.88
CA GLY A 127 -4.57 -5.98 12.22
C GLY A 127 -4.85 -6.82 10.98
N PHE A 128 -3.83 -7.49 10.47
CA PHE A 128 -3.91 -8.51 9.41
C PHE A 128 -4.63 -8.06 8.15
N CYS A 129 -4.03 -7.11 7.45
CA CYS A 129 -4.31 -6.88 6.03
C CYS A 129 -3.38 -7.79 5.21
N ASN A 130 -3.76 -8.24 4.00
CA ASN A 130 -2.82 -8.86 3.03
C ASN A 130 -1.82 -7.82 2.49
N GLN A 131 -1.04 -7.26 3.40
CA GLN A 131 -0.01 -6.27 3.20
C GLN A 131 1.20 -6.72 4.01
N TYR A 132 2.38 -6.70 3.39
CA TYR A 132 3.63 -6.74 4.13
C TYR A 132 4.54 -5.58 3.73
N SER A 133 5.36 -5.15 4.68
CA SER A 133 6.48 -4.24 4.40
C SER A 133 7.70 -5.11 4.15
N VAL A 134 8.38 -4.91 3.02
CA VAL A 134 9.58 -5.68 2.68
C VAL A 134 10.63 -5.47 3.78
N PRO A 135 11.18 -6.54 4.38
CA PRO A 135 12.24 -6.42 5.37
C PRO A 135 13.41 -5.59 4.83
N LYS A 136 13.96 -4.70 5.67
CA LYS A 136 14.95 -3.70 5.25
C LYS A 136 16.22 -4.33 4.67
N ASP A 137 16.66 -5.44 5.26
CA ASP A 137 17.82 -6.23 4.82
C ASP A 137 17.61 -6.90 3.45
N LYS A 138 16.36 -7.01 2.97
CA LYS A 138 16.01 -7.62 1.69
C LYS A 138 15.71 -6.60 0.58
N LEU A 139 15.65 -5.30 0.89
CA LEU A 139 15.22 -4.26 -0.06
C LEU A 139 16.10 -4.15 -1.31
N GLU A 140 17.40 -4.44 -1.21
CA GLU A 140 18.34 -4.32 -2.33
C GLU A 140 18.06 -5.32 -3.47
N HIS A 141 17.67 -6.54 -3.12
CA HIS A 141 17.42 -7.60 -4.10
C HIS A 141 15.92 -7.85 -4.31
N PHE A 142 15.08 -6.97 -3.75
CA PHE A 142 13.64 -7.12 -3.82
C PHE A 142 13.12 -6.86 -5.24
N LYS A 143 12.44 -7.86 -5.80
CA LYS A 143 11.71 -7.77 -7.07
C LYS A 143 10.22 -7.55 -6.77
N ASN A 144 9.57 -6.74 -7.60
CA ASN A 144 8.14 -6.52 -7.49
C ASN A 144 7.38 -7.85 -7.60
N ILE A 145 6.38 -8.02 -6.74
CA ILE A 145 5.53 -9.20 -6.73
C ILE A 145 4.50 -9.08 -7.86
N THR A 146 4.28 -10.17 -8.59
CA THR A 146 3.31 -10.28 -9.67
C THR A 146 2.09 -11.10 -9.26
N ALA A 147 1.00 -11.03 -10.03
CA ALA A 147 -0.14 -11.93 -9.83
C ALA A 147 0.26 -13.40 -10.00
N GLN A 148 1.17 -13.68 -10.94
CA GLN A 148 1.73 -15.01 -11.17
C GLN A 148 2.44 -15.56 -9.93
N ASP A 149 3.26 -14.75 -9.25
CA ASP A 149 3.96 -15.17 -8.02
C ASP A 149 2.97 -15.62 -6.93
N ILE A 150 1.81 -14.97 -6.84
CA ILE A 150 0.73 -15.32 -5.92
C ILE A 150 0.09 -16.65 -6.34
N VAL A 151 -0.31 -16.77 -7.60
CA VAL A 151 -0.94 -17.99 -8.13
C VAL A 151 -0.01 -19.20 -7.97
N CYS A 152 1.28 -19.07 -8.29
CA CYS A 152 2.29 -20.12 -8.10
C CYS A 152 2.55 -20.45 -6.62
N SER A 153 2.11 -19.61 -5.69
CA SER A 153 2.22 -19.83 -4.24
C SER A 153 0.97 -20.45 -3.61
N GLN A 154 -0.06 -20.70 -4.42
CA GLN A 154 -1.23 -21.45 -3.99
C GLN A 154 -0.84 -22.91 -3.67
N LYS A 155 -1.37 -23.43 -2.54
CA LYS A 155 -1.32 -24.86 -2.22
C LYS A 155 -2.54 -25.56 -2.83
N SER A 156 -2.54 -26.90 -2.82
CA SER A 156 -3.71 -27.68 -3.27
C SER A 156 -4.97 -27.19 -2.53
N SER A 157 -5.83 -26.49 -3.26
CA SER A 157 -7.09 -25.91 -2.79
C SER A 157 -8.21 -26.37 -3.72
N GLU A 158 -9.46 -26.30 -3.26
CA GLU A 158 -10.62 -26.70 -4.06
C GLU A 158 -10.85 -25.77 -5.26
N VAL A 159 -10.40 -24.51 -5.15
CA VAL A 159 -10.53 -23.49 -6.20
C VAL A 159 -9.15 -23.17 -6.76
N LEU A 160 -8.95 -23.26 -8.08
CA LEU A 160 -7.68 -22.88 -8.73
C LEU A 160 -7.66 -21.38 -9.03
N LEU A 161 -6.69 -20.65 -8.47
CA LEU A 161 -6.50 -19.23 -8.76
C LEU A 161 -5.91 -19.02 -10.15
N LYS A 162 -6.37 -17.98 -10.83
CA LYS A 162 -5.74 -17.46 -12.05
C LYS A 162 -5.22 -16.04 -11.82
N GLU A 163 -4.35 -15.57 -12.70
CA GLU A 163 -3.81 -14.20 -12.61
C GLU A 163 -4.92 -13.14 -12.72
N GLU A 164 -5.97 -13.41 -13.51
CA GLU A 164 -7.15 -12.55 -13.63
C GLU A 164 -7.95 -12.39 -12.33
N ASP A 165 -7.75 -13.27 -11.34
CA ASP A 165 -8.42 -13.21 -10.05
C ASP A 165 -7.69 -12.35 -9.00
N VAL A 166 -6.44 -11.96 -9.29
CA VAL A 166 -5.53 -11.32 -8.34
C VAL A 166 -5.10 -9.95 -8.85
N ALA A 167 -5.09 -8.95 -7.98
CA ALA A 167 -4.45 -7.67 -8.25
C ALA A 167 -3.35 -7.41 -7.21
N VAL A 168 -2.16 -6.99 -7.66
CA VAL A 168 -1.01 -6.75 -6.79
C VAL A 168 -0.60 -5.29 -6.89
N SER A 169 -0.36 -4.66 -5.74
CA SER A 169 0.17 -3.30 -5.64
C SER A 169 1.53 -3.33 -4.93
N ASN A 170 2.59 -2.99 -5.67
CA ASN A 170 3.92 -2.75 -5.14
C ASN A 170 4.11 -1.24 -4.95
N VAL A 171 4.03 -0.77 -3.71
CA VAL A 171 4.19 0.65 -3.36
C VAL A 171 5.61 0.89 -2.86
N LYS A 172 6.27 1.90 -3.41
CA LYS A 172 7.52 2.45 -2.87
C LYS A 172 7.20 3.79 -2.22
N ILE A 173 7.64 3.98 -0.99
CA ILE A 173 7.56 5.26 -0.28
C ILE A 173 8.99 5.62 0.09
N ASP A 174 9.48 6.73 -0.42
CA ASP A 174 10.80 7.23 -0.07
C ASP A 174 10.78 8.74 0.20
N LEU A 175 11.88 9.26 0.72
CA LEU A 175 12.08 10.70 0.90
C LEU A 175 12.57 11.36 -0.41
N THR A 176 11.99 11.02 -1.56
CA THR A 176 12.25 11.54 -2.92
C THR A 176 13.59 11.17 -3.55
N ARG A 177 14.47 10.46 -2.83
CA ARG A 177 15.80 10.04 -3.30
C ARG A 177 16.09 8.55 -3.09
N GLY A 178 15.04 7.71 -3.05
CA GLY A 178 15.22 6.28 -2.82
C GLY A 178 15.88 6.00 -1.47
N LYS A 179 17.00 5.29 -1.49
CA LYS A 179 17.74 4.93 -0.27
C LYS A 179 18.59 6.08 0.28
N ASP A 180 18.93 7.05 -0.56
CA ASP A 180 19.82 8.14 -0.16
C ASP A 180 19.10 9.10 0.78
N ASN A 181 19.83 9.65 1.74
CA ASN A 181 19.30 10.70 2.60
C ASN A 181 19.19 12.00 1.77
N PRO A 182 17.99 12.58 1.61
CA PRO A 182 17.84 13.82 0.85
C PRO A 182 18.57 15.02 1.46
N LEU A 183 18.84 14.98 2.76
CA LEU A 183 19.56 16.05 3.46
C LEU A 183 21.02 16.16 3.00
N GLU A 184 21.63 15.09 2.50
CA GLU A 184 22.99 15.12 1.98
C GLU A 184 23.13 16.01 0.72
N SER A 185 22.04 16.19 -0.04
CA SER A 185 22.03 17.09 -1.20
C SER A 185 21.67 18.54 -0.86
N ILE A 186 21.19 18.80 0.36
CA ILE A 186 20.71 20.12 0.76
C ILE A 186 21.85 20.88 1.43
N LYS A 187 22.13 22.07 0.90
CA LYS A 187 23.16 22.97 1.44
C LYS A 187 22.49 23.99 2.36
N PHE A 188 22.94 24.03 3.60
CA PHE A 188 22.44 24.99 4.59
C PHE A 188 23.40 26.17 4.71
N PHE A 189 22.82 27.32 5.04
CA PHE A 189 23.52 28.57 5.31
C PHE A 189 23.08 29.07 6.67
N LYS A 190 24.01 29.65 7.44
CA LYS A 190 23.75 29.98 8.84
C LYS A 190 22.95 31.28 8.96
N ASP A 191 23.33 32.28 8.17
CA ASP A 191 22.79 33.64 8.24
C ASP A 191 22.60 34.24 6.83
N PHE A 192 21.76 35.26 6.73
CA PHE A 192 21.50 35.99 5.48
C PHE A 192 22.79 36.66 4.98
N GLY A 193 23.20 36.35 3.74
CA GLY A 193 24.45 36.86 3.14
C GLY A 193 25.70 36.03 3.42
N CYS A 194 25.58 34.87 4.08
CA CYS A 194 26.66 33.91 4.21
C CYS A 194 26.77 33.04 2.94
N ASP A 195 27.95 32.98 2.32
CA ASP A 195 28.22 32.12 1.16
C ASP A 195 28.79 30.74 1.54
N GLU A 196 29.11 30.54 2.84
CA GLU A 196 29.63 29.28 3.35
C GLU A 196 28.50 28.25 3.48
N LYS A 197 28.68 27.13 2.79
CA LYS A 197 27.73 26.04 2.70
C LYS A 197 28.15 24.95 3.69
N PHE A 198 27.23 24.47 4.51
CA PHE A 198 27.49 23.32 5.37
C PHE A 198 26.40 22.24 5.23
N PRO A 199 26.76 20.95 5.38
CA PRO A 199 25.79 19.87 5.47
C PRO A 199 25.21 19.78 6.89
N ILE A 200 23.95 19.38 7.01
CA ILE A 200 23.39 18.91 8.28
C ILE A 200 23.42 17.39 8.25
N THR A 201 24.15 16.81 9.19
CA THR A 201 24.28 15.37 9.38
C THR A 201 23.11 14.81 10.19
N ASP A 202 22.77 13.54 9.98
CA ASP A 202 21.56 12.88 10.50
C ASP A 202 21.46 12.92 12.05
N ASP A 203 22.60 12.90 12.73
CA ASP A 203 22.72 13.03 14.20
C ASP A 203 22.20 14.37 14.75
N ARG A 204 22.12 15.40 13.89
CA ARG A 204 21.62 16.73 14.24
C ARG A 204 20.16 16.94 13.84
N VAL A 205 19.54 15.95 13.22
CA VAL A 205 18.16 16.01 12.76
C VAL A 205 17.26 15.30 13.77
N SER A 206 16.04 15.82 13.94
CA SER A 206 15.05 15.30 14.87
C SER A 206 14.86 13.78 14.71
N HIS A 207 14.72 13.05 15.83
CA HIS A 207 14.32 11.63 15.89
C HIS A 207 12.96 11.33 15.22
N LEU A 208 12.28 12.35 14.70
CA LEU A 208 11.06 12.22 13.90
C LEU A 208 11.34 11.71 12.47
N LEU A 209 12.58 11.79 11.98
CA LEU A 209 12.93 11.16 10.70
C LEU A 209 12.83 9.63 10.79
N PRO A 210 12.28 8.97 9.75
CA PRO A 210 12.33 7.53 9.66
C PRO A 210 13.78 7.03 9.72
N ALA A 211 14.02 5.95 10.47
CA ALA A 211 15.35 5.32 10.52
C ALA A 211 15.83 4.77 9.16
N TYR A 212 14.95 4.75 8.15
CA TYR A 212 15.24 4.29 6.79
C TYR A 212 14.53 5.20 5.78
N ASN A 213 15.25 5.61 4.73
CA ASN A 213 14.74 6.54 3.72
C ASN A 213 13.78 5.93 2.70
N GLU A 214 13.70 4.59 2.64
CA GLU A 214 12.85 3.84 1.69
C GLU A 214 12.05 2.74 2.41
N ASP A 215 10.75 2.70 2.13
CA ASP A 215 9.80 1.63 2.43
C ASP A 215 9.29 1.01 1.14
N ARG A 216 9.18 -0.33 1.11
CA ARG A 216 8.42 -1.05 0.08
C ARG A 216 7.30 -1.82 0.71
N ILE A 217 6.10 -1.62 0.19
CA ILE A 217 4.87 -2.21 0.70
C ILE A 217 4.22 -3.01 -0.44
N VAL A 218 4.02 -4.30 -0.23
CA VAL A 218 3.29 -5.16 -1.16
C VAL A 218 1.89 -5.39 -0.63
N ARG A 219 0.88 -5.23 -1.48
CA ARG A 219 -0.53 -5.49 -1.17
C ARG A 219 -1.14 -6.38 -2.23
N VAL A 220 -1.94 -7.34 -1.80
CA VAL A 220 -2.60 -8.29 -2.69
C VAL A 220 -4.11 -8.26 -2.47
N TYR A 221 -4.84 -8.09 -3.55
CA TYR A 221 -6.29 -7.99 -3.57
C TYR A 221 -6.88 -9.15 -4.37
N ALA A 222 -7.98 -9.71 -3.88
CA ALA A 222 -8.85 -10.57 -4.68
C ALA A 222 -9.80 -9.70 -5.52
N LYS A 223 -9.85 -9.94 -6.83
CA LYS A 223 -10.78 -9.24 -7.72
C LYS A 223 -12.23 -9.66 -7.50
N LYS A 224 -12.44 -10.86 -6.93
CA LYS A 224 -13.73 -11.44 -6.57
C LYS A 224 -13.83 -11.68 -5.05
N PRO A 225 -14.93 -11.31 -4.38
CA PRO A 225 -15.08 -11.45 -2.93
C PRO A 225 -14.93 -12.89 -2.41
N GLU A 226 -15.41 -13.88 -3.16
CA GLU A 226 -15.35 -15.30 -2.81
C GLU A 226 -13.94 -15.90 -2.86
N LEU A 227 -12.98 -15.21 -3.48
CA LEU A 227 -11.59 -15.67 -3.59
C LEU A 227 -10.67 -15.09 -2.52
N VAL A 228 -11.18 -14.22 -1.63
CA VAL A 228 -10.38 -13.48 -0.64
C VAL A 228 -9.54 -14.43 0.22
N ASP A 229 -10.13 -15.51 0.73
CA ASP A 229 -9.44 -16.42 1.64
C ASP A 229 -8.33 -17.20 0.91
N VAL A 230 -8.61 -17.67 -0.31
CA VAL A 230 -7.64 -18.43 -1.12
C VAL A 230 -6.48 -17.54 -1.56
N VAL A 231 -6.75 -16.29 -1.95
CA VAL A 231 -5.73 -15.28 -2.29
C VAL A 231 -4.89 -14.92 -1.06
N SER A 232 -5.54 -14.78 0.11
CA SER A 232 -4.87 -14.54 1.38
C SER A 232 -3.89 -15.66 1.72
N GLU A 233 -4.34 -16.92 1.63
CA GLU A 233 -3.50 -18.07 1.90
C GLU A 233 -2.31 -18.17 0.92
N ALA A 234 -2.56 -17.97 -0.37
CA ALA A 234 -1.52 -17.97 -1.40
C ALA A 234 -0.47 -16.88 -1.14
N PHE A 235 -0.89 -15.70 -0.68
CA PHE A 235 0.02 -14.61 -0.32
C PHE A 235 0.85 -14.91 0.93
N GLU A 236 0.26 -15.51 1.96
CA GLU A 236 1.01 -15.96 3.14
C GLU A 236 2.03 -17.04 2.78
N ASN A 237 1.67 -17.97 1.89
CA ASN A 237 2.58 -18.99 1.39
C ASN A 237 3.76 -18.38 0.62
N LEU A 238 3.52 -17.32 -0.17
CA LEU A 238 4.59 -16.57 -0.83
C LEU A 238 5.56 -15.96 0.19
N GLN A 239 5.04 -15.30 1.23
CA GLN A 239 5.88 -14.69 2.29
C GLN A 239 6.73 -15.75 2.99
N MET A 240 6.14 -16.90 3.35
CA MET A 240 6.86 -18.03 3.93
C MET A 240 7.98 -18.54 3.02
N ARG A 241 7.78 -18.59 1.69
CA ARG A 241 8.81 -19.00 0.73
C ARG A 241 9.93 -17.95 0.61
N MET A 242 9.59 -16.67 0.61
CA MET A 242 10.54 -15.57 0.42
C MET A 242 11.38 -15.29 1.68
N TYR A 243 10.76 -15.35 2.86
CA TYR A 243 11.35 -14.86 4.10
C TYR A 243 11.44 -15.92 5.21
N GLY A 244 10.82 -17.09 5.02
CA GLY A 244 10.78 -18.15 6.04
C GLY A 244 9.78 -17.90 7.17
N GLU A 245 9.09 -16.76 7.17
CA GLU A 245 8.10 -16.36 8.16
C GLU A 245 6.93 -15.59 7.53
N LYS A 246 5.80 -15.53 8.25
CA LYS A 246 4.68 -14.68 7.87
C LYS A 246 5.00 -13.26 8.33
N THR A 247 5.50 -12.43 7.44
CA THR A 247 5.78 -11.01 7.69
C THR A 247 4.49 -10.19 7.69
N GLN A 248 3.49 -10.62 8.44
CA GLN A 248 2.31 -9.82 8.74
C GLN A 248 2.71 -8.71 9.71
N VAL A 249 2.20 -7.48 9.52
CA VAL A 249 2.61 -6.29 10.29
C VAL A 249 2.40 -6.46 11.81
N HIS A 250 1.54 -7.40 12.26
CA HIS A 250 1.48 -7.86 13.65
C HIS A 250 1.08 -9.35 13.72
N GLU A 251 1.85 -10.21 14.40
CA GLU A 251 1.42 -11.58 14.75
C GLU A 251 0.46 -11.58 15.97
N THR A 252 -0.50 -12.51 15.99
CA THR A 252 -1.26 -12.85 17.21
C THR A 252 -0.33 -13.61 18.13
N PRO A 253 -0.20 -13.27 19.44
CA PRO A 253 0.63 -14.06 20.35
C PRO A 253 0.20 -15.52 20.35
N LYS A 254 1.13 -16.43 20.05
CA LYS A 254 0.89 -17.89 20.14
C LYS A 254 0.39 -18.22 21.55
N ARG A 255 -0.80 -18.80 21.65
CA ARG A 255 -1.41 -19.28 22.91
C ARG A 255 -0.41 -20.24 23.57
N LYS A 256 0.24 -19.82 24.66
CA LYS A 256 1.06 -20.72 25.48
C LYS A 256 0.16 -21.86 25.95
N ARG A 257 0.37 -23.06 25.40
CA ARG A 257 -0.14 -24.30 25.99
C ARG A 257 0.55 -24.43 27.36
N ILE A 258 -0.13 -23.99 28.40
CA ILE A 258 0.23 -24.34 29.77
C ILE A 258 0.05 -25.86 29.85
N ARG A 259 1.16 -26.61 29.95
CA ARG A 259 1.11 -28.00 30.40
C ARG A 259 0.72 -27.95 31.88
N SER A 260 -0.51 -28.34 32.18
CA SER A 260 -0.90 -28.74 33.52
C SER A 260 -0.14 -30.02 33.85
N ASN A 261 0.82 -29.93 34.77
CA ASN A 261 1.25 -31.07 35.58
C ASN A 261 0.30 -31.17 36.78
#